data_AF-A0A3D4BRT3-F1
#
_entry.id   AF-A0A3D4BRT3-F1
#
_cell.length_a   1.000
_cell.length_b   1.000
_cell.length_c   1.000
_cell.angle_alpha   90.00
_cell.angle_beta   90.00
_cell.angle_gamma   90.00
#
_symmetry.space_group_name_H-M   'P 1'
#
loop_
_entity.id
_entity.type
_entity.pdbx_description
1 polymer ?
#
loop_
_entity_poly.entity_id
_entity_poly.type
_entity_poly.pdbx_seq_one_letter_code
_entity_poly.pdbx_strand_id
1 'polypeptide(L)'
;MSKPVFGIDYGSKLTGNTVIAIFNEGHIFFMDVDKGVDADRFILNAADHFKPSHAFIDAPLSLPGVYSKNRQFQDYHFRQA
;
A
#
# COMPACT_ATOMS: atom_id res chain seq x y z
N MET A 1 4.17 -22.86 -7.38
CA MET A 1 3.61 -21.59 -7.86
C MET A 1 4.37 -20.46 -7.19
N SER A 2 4.85 -19.47 -7.94
CA SER A 2 5.47 -18.28 -7.34
C SER A 2 4.41 -17.51 -6.55
N LYS A 3 4.77 -16.99 -5.38
CA LYS A 3 3.87 -16.07 -4.67
C LYS A 3 3.84 -14.72 -5.39
N PRO A 4 2.67 -14.06 -5.49
CA PRO A 4 2.59 -12.76 -6.15
C PRO A 4 3.39 -11.69 -5.39
N VAL A 5 3.62 -10.56 -6.06
CA VAL A 5 4.20 -9.36 -5.49
C VAL A 5 3.20 -8.23 -5.64
N PHE A 6 3.04 -7.41 -4.61
CA PHE A 6 2.14 -6.26 -4.62
C PHE A 6 2.91 -4.96 -4.79
N GLY A 7 2.44 -4.09 -5.68
CA GLY A 7 2.72 -2.65 -5.65
C GLY A 7 1.45 -1.91 -5.27
N ILE A 8 1.51 -0.97 -4.34
CA ILE A 8 0.35 -0.28 -3.78
C ILE A 8 0.56 1.22 -3.91
N ASP A 9 -0.34 1.90 -4.62
CA ASP A 9 -0.48 3.35 -4.52
C ASP A 9 -1.55 3.62 -3.46
N TYR A 10 -1.12 4.06 -2.27
CA TYR A 10 -2.02 4.30 -1.16
C TYR A 10 -2.55 5.73 -1.20
N GLY A 11 -3.81 5.83 -1.63
CA GLY A 11 -4.58 7.05 -1.52
C GLY A 11 -5.10 7.27 -0.08
N SER A 12 -5.94 8.28 0.15
CA SER A 12 -6.52 8.43 1.49
C SER A 12 -7.51 7.30 1.76
N LYS A 13 -7.67 6.97 3.05
CA LYS A 13 -8.41 5.83 3.55
C LYS A 13 -9.81 5.60 2.94
N LEU A 14 -10.53 6.67 2.56
CA LEU A 14 -11.93 6.59 2.07
C LEU A 14 -12.13 7.24 0.70
N THR A 15 -11.06 7.69 0.03
CA THR A 15 -11.20 8.51 -1.18
C THR A 15 -11.49 7.72 -2.45
N GLY A 16 -11.33 6.40 -2.45
CA GLY A 16 -11.55 5.59 -3.66
C GLY A 16 -10.38 5.62 -4.65
N ASN A 17 -9.17 5.97 -4.19
CA ASN A 17 -7.99 6.19 -5.04
C ASN A 17 -6.81 5.32 -4.62
N THR A 18 -7.06 4.26 -3.85
CA THR A 18 -6.04 3.24 -3.55
C THR A 18 -6.10 2.14 -4.61
N VAL A 19 -4.95 1.75 -5.13
CA VAL A 19 -4.82 0.69 -6.15
C VAL A 19 -3.75 -0.31 -5.71
N ILE A 20 -4.01 -1.59 -5.94
CA ILE A 20 -3.05 -2.70 -5.79
C ILE A 20 -2.74 -3.24 -7.18
N ALA A 21 -1.48 -3.14 -7.60
CA ALA A 21 -0.91 -3.87 -8.72
C ALA A 21 -0.40 -5.23 -8.22
N ILE A 22 -0.88 -6.32 -8.83
CA ILE A 22 -0.50 -7.69 -8.49
C ILE A 22 0.35 -8.24 -9.63
N PHE A 23 1.65 -8.38 -9.39
CA PHE A 23 2.55 -9.07 -10.31
C PHE A 23 2.60 -10.55 -10.00
N ASN A 24 2.23 -11.39 -10.97
CA ASN A 24 2.30 -12.84 -10.85
C ASN A 24 2.64 -13.47 -12.21
N GLU A 25 3.69 -14.30 -12.24
CA GLU A 25 4.09 -15.08 -13.42
C GLU A 25 4.12 -14.25 -14.73
N GLY A 26 4.75 -13.06 -14.67
CA GLY A 26 4.92 -12.19 -15.85
C GLY A 26 3.69 -11.33 -16.19
N HIS A 27 2.59 -11.45 -15.45
CA HIS A 27 1.37 -10.68 -15.66
C HIS A 27 1.16 -9.67 -14.53
N ILE A 28 0.54 -8.54 -14.86
CA ILE A 28 0.14 -7.52 -13.90
C ILE A 28 -1.38 -7.38 -13.94
N PHE A 29 -2.02 -7.55 -12.78
CA PHE A 29 -3.43 -7.30 -12.57
C PHE A 29 -3.59 -6.09 -11.65
N PHE A 30 -4.73 -5.41 -11.73
CA PHE A 30 -5.03 -4.27 -10.89
C PHE A 30 -6.33 -4.49 -10.13
N MET A 31 -6.35 -4.04 -8.88
CA MET A 31 -7.55 -3.90 -8.06
C MET A 31 -7.57 -2.48 -7.50
N ASP A 32 -8.66 -1.76 -7.69
CA ASP A 32 -8.90 -0.44 -7.14
C ASP A 32 -9.98 -0.46 -6.06
N VAL A 33 -9.92 0.51 -5.16
CA VAL A 33 -10.88 0.65 -4.07
C VAL A 33 -12.00 1.59 -4.47
N ASP A 34 -13.25 1.22 -4.21
CA ASP A 34 -14.38 2.12 -4.39
C ASP A 34 -14.36 3.28 -3.37
N LYS A 35 -14.96 4.41 -3.73
CA LYS A 35 -15.12 5.55 -2.82
C LYS A 35 -15.93 5.15 -1.58
N GLY A 36 -15.44 5.51 -0.40
CA GLY A 36 -16.07 5.21 0.89
C GLY A 36 -15.76 3.81 1.44
N VAL A 37 -15.06 2.96 0.68
CA VAL A 37 -14.52 1.70 1.20
C VAL A 37 -13.21 1.97 1.94
N ASP A 38 -13.03 1.31 3.07
CA ASP A 38 -11.82 1.40 3.89
C ASP A 38 -10.63 0.77 3.16
N ALA A 39 -9.70 1.61 2.69
CA ALA A 39 -8.51 1.20 1.95
C ALA A 39 -7.59 0.27 2.77
N ASP A 40 -7.49 0.45 4.09
CA ASP A 40 -6.65 -0.40 4.93
C ASP A 40 -7.21 -1.81 4.94
N ARG A 41 -8.52 -1.94 5.14
CA ARG A 41 -9.21 -3.24 5.15
C ARG A 41 -9.21 -3.90 3.78
N PHE A 42 -9.34 -3.12 2.71
CA PHE A 42 -9.20 -3.59 1.34
C PHE A 42 -7.82 -4.23 1.09
N ILE A 43 -6.73 -3.54 1.46
CA ILE A 43 -5.37 -4.06 1.31
C ILE A 43 -5.16 -5.32 2.15
N LEU A 44 -5.59 -5.32 3.41
CA LEU A 44 -5.44 -6.46 4.31
C LEU A 44 -6.19 -7.70 3.78
N ASN A 45 -7.41 -7.52 3.28
CA ASN A 45 -8.18 -8.62 2.69
C ASN A 45 -7.50 -9.17 1.43
N ALA A 46 -6.97 -8.30 0.56
CA ALA A 46 -6.24 -8.73 -0.62
C ALA A 46 -4.95 -9.49 -0.24
N ALA A 47 -4.21 -9.01 0.76
CA ALA A 47 -3.00 -9.67 1.23
C ALA A 47 -3.29 -11.04 1.85
N ASP A 48 -4.38 -11.19 2.61
CA ASP A 48 -4.78 -12.48 3.18
C ASP A 48 -5.21 -13.48 2.10
N HIS A 49 -5.90 -13.00 1.06
CA HIS A 49 -6.33 -13.82 -0.07
C HIS A 49 -5.16 -14.28 -0.96
N PHE A 50 -4.37 -13.33 -1.48
CA PHE A 50 -3.32 -13.62 -2.47
C PHE A 50 -1.99 -14.04 -1.85
N LYS A 51 -1.78 -13.77 -0.56
CA LYS A 51 -0.56 -14.10 0.19
C LYS A 51 0.72 -13.68 -0.54
N PRO A 52 0.85 -12.39 -0.89
CA PRO A 52 2.02 -11.92 -1.62
C PRO A 52 3.30 -12.18 -0.83
N SER A 53 4.39 -12.43 -1.54
CA SER A 53 5.70 -12.57 -0.92
C SER A 53 6.23 -11.24 -0.38
N HIS A 54 5.92 -10.15 -1.08
CA HIS A 54 6.35 -8.79 -0.78
C HIS A 54 5.24 -7.81 -1.15
N ALA A 55 5.12 -6.74 -0.37
CA ALA A 55 4.28 -5.60 -0.67
C ALA A 55 5.12 -4.33 -0.63
N PHE A 56 5.06 -3.57 -1.72
CA PHE A 56 5.69 -2.27 -1.87
C PHE A 56 4.58 -1.22 -1.84
N ILE A 57 4.73 -0.18 -1.04
CA ILE A 57 3.74 0.88 -0.87
C ILE A 57 4.36 2.23 -1.23
N ASP A 58 3.74 2.97 -2.16
CA ASP A 58 4.03 4.37 -2.35
C ASP A 58 3.43 5.14 -1.18
N ALA A 59 4.31 5.64 -0.32
CA ALA A 59 3.94 6.32 0.90
C ALA A 59 5.02 7.33 1.29
N PRO A 60 4.69 8.34 2.13
CA PRO A 60 5.67 9.32 2.59
C PRO A 60 6.95 8.67 3.13
N LEU A 61 8.12 9.16 2.70
CA LEU A 61 9.44 8.69 3.16
C LEU A 61 9.66 8.86 4.67
N SER A 62 8.78 9.60 5.35
CA SER A 62 8.73 9.75 6.80
C SER A 62 8.24 8.49 7.53
N LEU A 63 7.46 7.60 6.88
CA LEU A 63 6.87 6.40 7.49
C LEU A 63 7.91 5.41 8.05
N PRO A 64 8.99 5.05 7.33
CA PRO A 64 10.07 4.25 7.91
C PRO A 64 10.65 4.87 9.20
N GLY A 65 10.73 6.20 9.27
CA GLY A 65 11.14 6.93 10.47
C GLY A 65 10.21 6.73 11.67
N VAL A 66 8.89 6.78 11.43
CA VAL A 66 7.86 6.47 12.44
C VAL A 66 8.06 5.06 13.01
N TYR A 67 8.12 4.07 12.11
CA TYR A 67 8.09 2.66 12.51
C TYR A 67 9.43 2.15 13.04
N SER A 68 10.54 2.81 12.73
CA SER A 68 11.85 2.53 13.29
C SER A 68 12.08 3.15 14.68
N LYS A 69 11.11 3.91 15.23
CA LYS A 69 11.20 4.59 16.54
C LYS A 69 12.36 5.58 16.66
N ASN A 70 12.83 6.14 15.55
CA ASN A 70 13.85 7.17 15.60
C ASN A 70 13.18 8.53 15.92
N ARG A 71 13.46 9.07 17.12
CA ARG A 71 12.89 10.32 17.65
C ARG A 71 13.22 11.57 16.81
N GLN A 72 14.10 11.45 15.82
CA GLN A 72 14.49 12.57 14.96
C GLN A 72 13.47 12.94 13.88
N PHE A 73 12.51 12.07 13.57
CA PHE A 73 11.60 12.30 12.45
C PHE A 73 10.28 12.95 12.86
N GLN A 74 10.21 14.10 13.53
CA GLN A 74 8.92 14.55 14.09
C GLN A 74 7.85 15.06 13.09
N ASP A 75 8.21 15.21 11.81
CA ASP A 75 7.29 15.67 10.77
C ASP A 75 7.01 14.55 9.76
N TYR A 76 5.76 14.08 9.76
CA TYR A 76 5.37 12.83 9.09
C TYR A 76 4.35 13.03 7.98
N HIS A 77 3.78 14.22 7.91
CA HIS A 77 2.87 14.63 6.87
C HIS A 77 3.57 15.66 6.00
N PHE A 78 3.12 15.72 4.75
CA PHE A 78 3.50 16.67 3.73
C PHE A 78 4.73 16.29 2.91
N ARG A 79 4.39 15.81 1.70
CA ARG A 79 4.85 16.43 0.46
C ARG A 79 4.78 17.95 0.65
N GLN A 80 5.83 18.56 1.21
CA GLN A 80 6.06 19.98 1.02
C GLN A 80 6.51 20.09 -0.44
N ALA A 81 5.54 20.40 -1.30
CA ALA A 81 5.81 20.80 -2.68
C ALA A 81 6.52 22.16 -2.68
#